data_AF-A0A2W4M8Z5-F1
#
_entry.id   AF-A0A2W4M8Z5-F1
#
_cell.length_a   1.000
_cell.length_b   1.000
_cell.length_c   1.000
_cell.angle_alpha   90.00
_cell.angle_beta   90.00
_cell.angle_gamma   90.00
#
_symmetry.space_group_name_H-M   'P 1'
#
loop_
_entity.id
_entity.type
_entity.pdbx_description
1 polymer ?
#
loop_
_entity_poly.entity_id
_entity_poly.type
_entity_poly.pdbx_seq_one_letter_code
_entity_poly.pdbx_strand_id
1 'polypeptide(L)'
;MLKRDGARPARRRRALNRERVGAGAERVLDETLIRVGNRRYATENGSFGLTSLETDHVEVSGSRVEFEFTGKGGAEHNLVVHDRRLAALVSRCQDLDGDTLFSFQEGDRVTALTPAHLNDYIAGISRHRFTAKDFRTWGASATVTEMLACGCDDLLEAIDAAAERLGNTRAVCRASYVHPVVAEAAEDGRLEPAWRASRDGRWLNRAESALRRIVADAD
;
A
#
# COMPACT_ATOMS: atom_id res chain seq x y z
N MET A 1 -27.19 -26.57 -44.60
CA MET A 1 -25.88 -27.03 -44.10
C MET A 1 -25.01 -25.79 -43.83
N LEU A 2 -25.27 -25.05 -42.74
CA LEU A 2 -24.54 -25.12 -41.46
C LEU A 2 -23.02 -25.00 -41.61
N LYS A 3 -22.48 -23.77 -41.47
CA LYS A 3 -21.41 -23.45 -40.51
C LYS A 3 -21.53 -21.99 -40.07
N ARG A 4 -21.97 -21.83 -38.81
CA ARG A 4 -21.80 -20.62 -38.00
C ARG A 4 -20.34 -20.55 -37.61
N ASP A 5 -19.60 -19.54 -38.07
CA ASP A 5 -18.40 -19.10 -37.37
C ASP A 5 -18.81 -17.96 -36.44
N GLY A 6 -19.17 -18.36 -35.22
CA GLY A 6 -19.39 -17.47 -34.11
C GLY A 6 -18.09 -16.78 -33.74
N ALA A 7 -17.91 -15.54 -34.21
CA ALA A 7 -17.09 -14.59 -33.48
C ALA A 7 -17.65 -14.53 -32.06
N ARG A 8 -16.91 -15.10 -31.10
CA ARG A 8 -17.18 -14.84 -29.68
C ARG A 8 -17.12 -13.32 -29.54
N PRO A 9 -18.17 -12.65 -29.04
CA PRO A 9 -18.09 -11.23 -28.78
C PRO A 9 -16.85 -11.00 -27.91
N ALA A 10 -15.95 -10.09 -28.33
CA ALA A 10 -14.87 -9.62 -27.49
C ALA A 10 -15.50 -9.37 -26.12
N ARG A 11 -15.06 -10.10 -25.08
CA ARG A 11 -15.61 -9.92 -23.73
C ARG A 11 -15.57 -8.42 -23.47
N ARG A 12 -16.73 -7.75 -23.40
CA ARG A 12 -16.82 -6.34 -23.01
C ARG A 12 -15.95 -6.22 -21.77
N ARG A 13 -14.80 -5.55 -21.90
CA ARG A 13 -13.89 -5.36 -20.77
C ARG A 13 -14.73 -4.63 -19.74
N ARG A 14 -14.97 -5.27 -18.58
CA ARG A 14 -15.78 -4.67 -17.51
C ARG A 14 -15.22 -3.29 -17.20
N ALA A 15 -16.08 -2.28 -17.17
CA ALA A 15 -15.73 -0.91 -16.82
C ALA A 15 -14.89 -0.88 -15.54
N LEU A 16 -13.96 0.06 -15.47
CA LEU A 16 -13.10 0.24 -14.31
C LEU A 16 -13.93 0.97 -13.24
N ASN A 17 -14.59 0.23 -12.35
CA ASN A 17 -15.43 0.83 -11.32
C ASN A 17 -14.62 1.21 -10.07
N ARG A 18 -15.24 2.00 -9.18
CA ARG A 18 -14.64 2.49 -7.94
C ARG A 18 -14.01 1.38 -7.08
N GLU A 19 -14.70 0.25 -6.92
CA GLU A 19 -14.21 -0.88 -6.12
C GLU A 19 -12.90 -1.47 -6.66
N ARG A 20 -12.78 -1.64 -7.98
CA ARG A 20 -11.58 -2.23 -8.59
C ARG A 20 -10.38 -1.28 -8.52
N VAL A 21 -10.62 0.02 -8.66
CA VAL A 21 -9.57 1.05 -8.51
C VAL A 21 -9.17 1.19 -7.06
N GLY A 22 -10.14 1.19 -6.14
CA GLY A 22 -9.90 1.17 -4.69
C GLY A 22 -9.05 -0.03 -4.26
N ALA A 23 -9.36 -1.23 -4.75
CA ALA A 23 -8.56 -2.44 -4.50
C ALA A 23 -7.12 -2.33 -5.02
N GLY A 24 -6.92 -1.73 -6.19
CA GLY A 24 -5.59 -1.49 -6.73
C GLY A 24 -4.79 -0.49 -5.91
N ALA A 25 -5.42 0.63 -5.54
CA ALA A 25 -4.80 1.66 -4.72
C ALA A 25 -4.45 1.12 -3.32
N GLU A 26 -5.35 0.38 -2.68
CA GLU A 26 -5.10 -0.31 -1.42
C GLU A 26 -3.95 -1.32 -1.53
N ARG A 27 -3.87 -2.08 -2.63
CA ARG A 27 -2.73 -2.97 -2.87
C ARG A 27 -1.39 -2.24 -2.97
N VAL A 28 -1.37 -1.06 -3.61
CA VAL A 28 -0.16 -0.21 -3.66
C VAL A 28 0.18 0.32 -2.27
N LEU A 29 -0.81 0.77 -1.51
CA LEU A 29 -0.63 1.21 -0.13
C LEU A 29 -0.03 0.12 0.76
N ASP A 30 -0.55 -1.10 0.67
CA ASP A 30 -0.11 -2.25 1.45
C ASP A 30 1.37 -2.60 1.20
N GLU A 31 1.76 -2.67 -0.07
CA GLU A 31 3.13 -3.04 -0.46
C GLU A 31 4.15 -1.92 -0.19
N THR A 32 3.78 -0.68 -0.49
CA THR A 32 4.74 0.44 -0.52
C THR A 32 4.67 1.34 0.72
N LEU A 33 3.58 1.28 1.47
CA LEU A 33 3.26 2.19 2.57
C LEU A 33 3.23 3.67 2.16
N ILE A 34 3.08 3.99 0.87
CA ILE A 34 2.96 5.37 0.37
C ILE A 34 1.89 6.17 1.15
N ARG A 35 2.10 7.48 1.32
CA ARG A 35 1.04 8.35 1.87
C ARG A 35 -0.12 8.43 0.89
N VAL A 36 -1.35 8.39 1.40
CA VAL A 36 -2.56 8.52 0.56
C VAL A 36 -2.57 9.81 -0.26
N GLY A 37 -2.06 10.92 0.30
CA GLY A 37 -2.07 12.23 -0.34
C GLY A 37 -3.49 12.78 -0.53
N ASN A 38 -3.59 13.97 -1.11
CA ASN A 38 -4.85 14.54 -1.60
C ASN A 38 -4.49 15.50 -2.73
N ARG A 39 -5.19 15.38 -3.86
CA ARG A 39 -4.98 16.20 -5.07
C ARG A 39 -4.87 17.69 -4.80
N ARG A 40 -5.72 18.26 -3.92
CA ARG A 40 -5.68 19.69 -3.61
C ARG A 40 -4.31 20.14 -3.09
N TYR A 41 -3.73 19.34 -2.17
CA TYR A 41 -2.41 19.63 -1.62
C TYR A 41 -1.28 19.38 -2.62
N ALA A 42 -1.47 18.45 -3.55
CA ALA A 42 -0.47 18.13 -4.56
C ALA A 42 -0.25 19.29 -5.53
N THR A 43 -1.33 19.85 -6.08
CA THR A 43 -1.25 21.00 -6.99
C THR A 43 -0.66 22.24 -6.32
N GLU A 44 -0.95 22.47 -5.04
CA GLU A 44 -0.46 23.64 -4.30
C GLU A 44 1.02 23.53 -3.90
N ASN A 45 1.54 22.32 -3.64
CA ASN A 45 2.86 22.12 -3.04
C ASN A 45 3.85 21.31 -3.91
N GLY A 46 3.44 20.85 -5.10
CA GLY A 46 4.26 19.95 -5.93
C GLY A 46 4.63 18.65 -5.23
N SER A 47 3.79 18.18 -4.29
CA SER A 47 4.05 17.00 -3.47
C SER A 47 2.91 15.99 -3.60
N PHE A 48 3.21 14.80 -4.11
CA PHE A 48 2.20 13.79 -4.44
C PHE A 48 2.08 12.68 -3.38
N GLY A 49 0.96 11.98 -3.43
CA GLY A 49 0.72 10.72 -2.72
C GLY A 49 -0.24 9.86 -3.54
N LEU A 50 -0.56 8.66 -3.06
CA LEU A 50 -1.26 7.61 -3.80
C LEU A 50 -2.46 8.09 -4.64
N THR A 51 -3.38 8.86 -4.03
CA THR A 51 -4.62 9.32 -4.68
C THR A 51 -4.44 10.55 -5.57
N SER A 52 -3.25 11.15 -5.55
CA SER A 52 -2.87 12.29 -6.38
C SER A 52 -1.76 11.96 -7.37
N LEU A 53 -1.33 10.69 -7.48
CA LEU A 53 -0.39 10.28 -8.52
C LEU A 53 -0.96 10.59 -9.90
N GLU A 54 -0.09 10.87 -10.84
CA GLU A 54 -0.43 11.23 -12.22
C GLU A 54 0.09 10.12 -13.14
N THR A 55 -0.36 10.11 -14.38
CA THR A 55 0.05 9.07 -15.36
C THR A 55 1.56 9.05 -15.56
N ASP A 56 2.19 10.21 -15.59
CA ASP A 56 3.64 10.38 -15.82
C ASP A 56 4.49 9.93 -14.61
N HIS A 57 3.88 9.80 -13.42
CA HIS A 57 4.57 9.28 -12.24
C HIS A 57 4.74 7.76 -12.26
N VAL A 58 4.22 7.04 -13.27
CA VAL A 58 4.16 5.58 -13.24
C VAL A 58 4.57 4.92 -14.55
N GLU A 59 5.50 3.98 -14.46
CA GLU A 59 5.88 3.10 -15.56
C GLU A 59 5.41 1.67 -15.29
N VAL A 60 4.84 1.02 -16.31
CA VAL A 60 4.41 -0.39 -16.25
C VAL A 60 5.18 -1.21 -17.27
N SER A 61 5.94 -2.20 -16.78
CA SER A 61 6.70 -3.13 -17.62
C SER A 61 6.44 -4.59 -17.22
N GLY A 62 5.65 -5.30 -18.01
CA GLY A 62 5.25 -6.69 -17.72
C GLY A 62 4.42 -6.80 -16.43
N SER A 63 5.04 -7.28 -15.36
CA SER A 63 4.43 -7.30 -14.01
C SER A 63 5.04 -6.30 -13.04
N ARG A 64 6.03 -5.52 -13.46
CA ARG A 64 6.64 -4.44 -12.68
C ARG A 64 5.80 -3.18 -12.85
N VAL A 65 5.46 -2.55 -11.74
CA VAL A 65 4.90 -1.20 -11.67
C VAL A 65 5.87 -0.37 -10.85
N GLU A 66 6.39 0.69 -11.45
CA GLU A 66 7.36 1.60 -10.85
C GLU A 66 6.72 2.97 -10.70
N PHE A 67 6.81 3.53 -9.50
CA PHE A 67 6.24 4.84 -9.14
C PHE A 67 7.40 5.78 -8.83
N GLU A 68 7.50 6.87 -9.58
CA GLU A 68 8.51 7.93 -9.42
C GLU A 68 7.82 9.28 -9.24
N PHE A 69 7.99 9.90 -8.07
CA PHE A 69 7.36 11.20 -7.76
C PHE A 69 8.01 11.88 -6.55
N THR A 70 7.86 13.20 -6.48
CA THR A 70 8.20 13.97 -5.28
C THR A 70 7.05 13.95 -4.28
N GLY A 71 7.29 13.43 -3.08
CA GLY A 71 6.33 13.35 -1.99
C GLY A 71 6.37 14.55 -1.04
N LYS A 72 5.61 14.44 0.05
CA LYS A 72 5.54 15.47 1.10
C LYS A 72 6.93 15.87 1.59
N GLY A 73 7.21 17.17 1.57
CA GLY A 73 8.47 17.73 2.07
C GLY A 73 9.63 17.66 1.07
N GLY A 74 9.34 17.40 -0.21
CA GLY A 74 10.37 17.32 -1.26
C GLY A 74 11.10 15.98 -1.30
N ALA A 75 10.56 14.94 -0.65
CA ALA A 75 11.19 13.62 -0.61
C ALA A 75 10.95 12.88 -1.94
N GLU A 76 12.02 12.49 -2.62
CA GLU A 76 11.94 11.68 -3.84
C GLU A 76 11.55 10.24 -3.49
N HIS A 77 10.55 9.71 -4.19
CA HIS A 77 10.11 8.33 -4.04
C HIS A 77 10.34 7.58 -5.36
N ASN A 78 11.09 6.48 -5.30
CA ASN A 78 11.09 5.42 -6.30
C ASN A 78 10.57 4.15 -5.62
N LEU A 79 9.37 3.71 -5.96
CA LEU A 79 8.70 2.56 -5.37
C LEU A 79 8.39 1.53 -6.46
N VAL A 80 8.64 0.26 -6.16
CA VAL A 80 8.44 -0.83 -7.12
C VAL A 80 7.50 -1.87 -6.55
N VAL A 81 6.49 -2.25 -7.33
CA VAL A 81 5.60 -3.37 -7.01
C VAL A 81 5.62 -4.39 -8.15
N HIS A 82 5.83 -5.66 -7.81
CA HIS A 82 5.78 -6.77 -8.77
C HIS A 82 4.45 -7.54 -8.65
N ASP A 83 3.43 -7.10 -9.38
CA ASP A 83 2.11 -7.74 -9.39
C ASP A 83 1.45 -7.62 -10.77
N ARG A 84 1.26 -8.76 -11.45
CA ARG A 84 0.68 -8.81 -12.80
C ARG A 84 -0.75 -8.26 -12.87
N ARG A 85 -1.55 -8.47 -11.82
CA ARG A 85 -2.94 -7.98 -11.77
C ARG A 85 -2.97 -6.49 -11.53
N LEU A 86 -2.11 -6.00 -10.65
CA LEU A 86 -1.93 -4.57 -10.42
C LEU A 86 -1.42 -3.88 -11.68
N ALA A 87 -0.39 -4.40 -12.34
CA ALA A 87 0.13 -3.87 -13.60
C ALA A 87 -0.99 -3.73 -14.65
N ALA A 88 -1.78 -4.78 -14.85
CA ALA A 88 -2.91 -4.74 -15.79
C ALA A 88 -4.03 -3.77 -15.36
N LEU A 89 -4.18 -3.47 -14.07
CA LEU A 89 -5.12 -2.46 -13.58
C LEU A 89 -4.56 -1.06 -13.82
N VAL A 90 -3.29 -0.81 -13.47
CA VAL A 90 -2.61 0.47 -13.61
C VAL A 90 -2.53 0.88 -15.08
N SER A 91 -2.20 -0.03 -16.01
CA SER A 91 -2.25 0.31 -17.44
C SER A 91 -3.64 0.74 -17.89
N ARG A 92 -4.70 0.12 -17.35
CA ARG A 92 -6.08 0.53 -17.66
C ARG A 92 -6.47 1.85 -17.01
N CYS A 93 -5.87 2.18 -15.88
CA CYS A 93 -6.00 3.48 -15.25
C CYS A 93 -5.35 4.56 -16.14
N GLN A 94 -4.15 4.30 -16.69
CA GLN A 94 -3.48 5.19 -17.65
C GLN A 94 -4.32 5.37 -18.92
N ASP A 95 -4.90 4.29 -19.46
CA ASP A 95 -5.79 4.34 -20.63
C ASP A 95 -7.07 5.18 -20.41
N LEU A 96 -7.51 5.38 -19.16
CA LEU A 96 -8.71 6.18 -18.86
C LEU A 96 -8.47 7.69 -18.93
N ASP A 97 -7.20 8.11 -18.84
CA ASP A 97 -6.80 9.53 -18.92
C ASP A 97 -7.62 10.44 -17.99
N GLY A 98 -7.72 10.05 -16.71
CA GLY A 98 -8.40 10.84 -15.68
C GLY A 98 -7.50 11.88 -15.03
N ASP A 99 -8.09 12.80 -14.26
CA ASP A 99 -7.37 13.86 -13.52
C ASP A 99 -6.20 13.35 -12.66
N THR A 100 -6.28 12.11 -12.18
CA THR A 100 -5.20 11.40 -11.48
C THR A 100 -5.12 9.97 -11.98
N LEU A 101 -3.97 9.32 -11.80
CA LEU A 101 -3.73 7.94 -12.20
C LEU A 101 -4.87 7.03 -11.74
N PHE A 102 -5.15 6.99 -10.44
CA PHE A 102 -6.24 6.18 -9.92
C PHE A 102 -7.58 6.87 -10.14
N SER A 103 -8.09 6.79 -11.36
CA SER A 103 -9.44 7.23 -11.72
C SER A 103 -10.32 6.04 -12.09
N PHE A 104 -11.63 6.15 -11.88
CA PHE A 104 -12.63 5.14 -12.22
C PHE A 104 -13.75 5.74 -13.08
N GLN A 105 -14.51 4.87 -13.75
CA GLN A 105 -15.61 5.25 -14.61
C GLN A 105 -16.97 5.01 -13.92
N GLU A 106 -17.79 6.05 -13.89
CA GLU A 106 -19.19 6.05 -13.43
C GLU A 106 -20.10 6.55 -14.56
N GLY A 107 -20.75 5.61 -15.26
CA GLY A 107 -21.47 5.93 -16.49
C GLY A 107 -20.52 6.47 -17.55
N ASP A 108 -20.77 7.68 -18.02
CA ASP A 108 -19.94 8.37 -19.02
C ASP A 108 -18.88 9.30 -18.37
N ARG A 109 -18.81 9.34 -17.03
CA ARG A 109 -17.86 10.20 -16.30
C ARG A 109 -16.66 9.41 -15.84
N VAL A 110 -15.47 10.00 -16.00
CA VAL A 110 -14.24 9.58 -15.33
C VAL A 110 -14.09 10.40 -14.06
N THR A 111 -13.79 9.75 -12.93
CA THR A 111 -13.72 10.37 -11.61
C THR A 111 -12.50 9.89 -10.86
N ALA A 112 -11.72 10.82 -10.32
CA ALA A 112 -10.54 10.51 -9.51
C ALA A 112 -10.93 9.79 -8.20
N LEU A 113 -10.14 8.79 -7.82
CA LEU A 113 -10.20 8.17 -6.51
C LEU A 113 -9.74 9.19 -5.46
N THR A 114 -10.58 9.45 -4.46
CA THR A 114 -10.26 10.37 -3.38
C THR A 114 -9.79 9.60 -2.14
N PRO A 115 -9.16 10.26 -1.17
CA PRO A 115 -8.85 9.65 0.13
C PRO A 115 -10.08 9.10 0.84
N ALA A 116 -11.23 9.75 0.69
CA ALA A 116 -12.50 9.27 1.23
C ALA A 116 -12.92 7.97 0.55
N HIS A 117 -12.89 7.91 -0.79
CA HIS A 117 -13.20 6.69 -1.54
C HIS A 117 -12.30 5.51 -1.15
N LEU A 118 -10.99 5.76 -0.95
CA LEU A 118 -10.06 4.71 -0.52
C LEU A 118 -10.36 4.22 0.89
N ASN A 119 -10.60 5.13 1.85
CA ASN A 119 -10.93 4.72 3.21
C ASN A 119 -12.30 4.03 3.30
N ASP A 120 -13.28 4.44 2.49
CA ASP A 120 -14.57 3.75 2.37
C ASP A 120 -14.39 2.32 1.84
N TYR A 121 -13.52 2.14 0.84
CA TYR A 121 -13.17 0.81 0.34
C TYR A 121 -12.52 -0.05 1.42
N ILE A 122 -11.50 0.48 2.11
CA ILE A 122 -10.79 -0.21 3.20
C ILE A 122 -11.77 -0.64 4.29
N ALA A 123 -12.59 0.30 4.77
CA ALA A 123 -13.59 0.01 5.80
C ALA A 123 -14.65 -1.00 5.35
N GLY A 124 -14.95 -1.06 4.04
CA GLY A 124 -15.90 -2.01 3.47
C GLY A 124 -15.37 -3.45 3.37
N ILE A 125 -14.05 -3.64 3.28
CA ILE A 125 -13.42 -4.97 3.22
C ILE A 125 -12.96 -5.48 4.59
N SER A 126 -12.92 -4.62 5.61
CA SER A 126 -12.49 -4.97 6.96
C SER A 126 -13.68 -5.19 7.91
N ARG A 127 -13.53 -6.10 8.87
CA ARG A 127 -14.51 -6.30 9.95
C ARG A 127 -14.48 -5.20 11.02
N HIS A 128 -13.40 -4.42 11.03
CA HIS A 128 -13.15 -3.31 11.93
C HIS A 128 -13.03 -2.03 11.09
N ARG A 129 -13.13 -0.84 11.71
CA ARG A 129 -12.95 0.43 10.99
C ARG A 129 -11.47 0.76 10.83
N PHE A 130 -10.80 0.06 9.92
CA PHE A 130 -9.45 0.41 9.50
C PHE A 130 -9.47 1.52 8.46
N THR A 131 -8.34 2.22 8.38
CA THR A 131 -8.05 3.32 7.48
C THR A 131 -6.70 3.08 6.83
N ALA A 132 -6.37 3.88 5.84
CA ALA A 132 -5.06 3.84 5.21
C ALA A 132 -3.89 4.14 6.17
N LYS A 133 -4.14 4.84 7.29
CA LYS A 133 -3.13 5.08 8.31
C LYS A 133 -2.71 3.77 8.98
N ASP A 134 -3.65 2.85 9.17
CA ASP A 134 -3.42 1.60 9.88
C ASP A 134 -2.47 0.67 9.11
N PHE A 135 -2.53 0.67 7.77
CA PHE A 135 -1.53 -0.01 6.93
C PHE A 135 -0.11 0.50 7.19
N ARG A 136 0.07 1.82 7.28
CA ARG A 136 1.37 2.43 7.57
C ARG A 136 1.86 2.10 8.97
N THR A 137 0.96 2.05 9.96
CA THR A 137 1.28 1.64 11.34
C THR A 137 1.72 0.17 11.38
N TRP A 138 0.95 -0.70 10.72
CA TRP A 138 1.23 -2.13 10.63
C TRP A 138 2.57 -2.39 9.93
N GLY A 139 2.78 -1.81 8.76
CA GLY A 139 4.01 -1.98 7.99
C GLY A 139 5.26 -1.42 8.68
N ALA A 140 5.14 -0.29 9.38
CA ALA A 140 6.24 0.24 10.20
C ALA A 140 6.59 -0.70 11.36
N SER A 141 5.57 -1.17 12.08
CA SER A 141 5.74 -2.11 13.19
C SER A 141 6.34 -3.44 12.71
N ALA A 142 5.92 -3.94 11.54
CA ALA A 142 6.47 -5.14 10.94
C ALA A 142 7.93 -4.94 10.52
N THR A 143 8.28 -3.78 9.97
CA THR A 143 9.68 -3.43 9.62
C THR A 143 10.57 -3.45 10.87
N VAL A 144 10.14 -2.83 11.98
CA VAL A 144 10.88 -2.88 13.26
C VAL A 144 10.99 -4.31 13.79
N THR A 145 9.89 -5.07 13.72
CA THR A 145 9.85 -6.48 14.15
C THR A 145 10.88 -7.33 13.41
N GLU A 146 10.98 -7.16 12.08
CA GLU A 146 11.93 -7.88 11.25
C GLU A 146 13.39 -7.53 11.57
N MET A 147 13.70 -6.22 11.69
CA MET A 147 15.03 -5.74 12.01
C MET A 147 15.52 -6.34 13.34
N LEU A 148 14.73 -6.19 14.40
CA LEU A 148 15.07 -6.71 15.73
C LEU A 148 15.20 -8.24 15.73
N ALA A 149 14.27 -8.95 15.07
CA ALA A 149 14.31 -10.40 15.03
C ALA A 149 15.47 -10.97 14.16
N CYS A 150 16.03 -10.17 13.27
CA CYS A 150 17.20 -10.51 12.46
C CYS A 150 18.53 -10.08 13.11
N GLY A 151 18.51 -9.62 14.37
CA GLY A 151 19.71 -9.31 15.15
C GLY A 151 20.12 -7.85 15.16
N CYS A 152 19.23 -6.92 14.79
CA CYS A 152 19.45 -5.50 15.09
C CYS A 152 19.25 -5.28 16.59
N ASP A 153 20.33 -4.97 17.31
CA ASP A 153 20.29 -4.75 18.76
C ASP A 153 19.87 -3.32 19.16
N ASP A 154 19.81 -2.37 18.22
CA ASP A 154 19.40 -0.99 18.45
C ASP A 154 17.97 -0.71 17.94
N LEU A 155 17.03 -0.52 18.87
CA LEU A 155 15.65 -0.15 18.56
C LEU A 155 15.55 1.15 17.75
N LEU A 156 16.43 2.12 17.97
CA LEU A 156 16.40 3.38 17.23
C LEU A 156 16.82 3.19 15.77
N GLU A 157 17.77 2.30 15.50
CA GLU A 157 18.16 1.90 14.14
C GLU A 157 17.00 1.17 13.43
N ALA A 158 16.33 0.25 14.12
CA ALA A 158 15.14 -0.41 13.58
C ALA A 158 14.00 0.60 13.27
N ILE A 159 13.80 1.59 14.13
CA ILE A 159 12.83 2.68 13.91
C ILE A 159 13.24 3.56 12.73
N ASP A 160 14.54 3.79 12.50
CA ASP A 160 15.02 4.54 11.33
C ASP A 160 14.69 3.84 10.03
N ALA A 161 14.89 2.52 9.95
CA ALA A 161 14.51 1.75 8.78
C ALA A 161 13.01 1.89 8.48
N ALA A 162 12.16 1.84 9.52
CA ALA A 162 10.73 2.08 9.36
C ALA A 162 10.42 3.55 8.96
N ALA A 163 11.17 4.52 9.51
CA ALA A 163 10.99 5.93 9.20
C ALA A 163 11.35 6.25 7.74
N GLU A 164 12.47 5.70 7.25
CA GLU A 164 12.92 5.78 5.86
C GLU A 164 11.86 5.19 4.92
N ARG A 165 11.42 3.95 5.18
CA ARG A 165 10.36 3.28 4.39
C ARG A 165 9.07 4.10 4.34
N LEU A 166 8.69 4.74 5.43
CA LEU A 166 7.48 5.58 5.50
C LEU A 166 7.66 7.00 4.92
N GLY A 167 8.91 7.43 4.66
CA GLY A 167 9.29 8.80 4.35
C GLY A 167 8.99 9.78 5.49
N ASN A 168 9.13 9.37 6.75
CA ASN A 168 8.89 10.15 7.98
C ASN A 168 10.21 10.43 8.72
N THR A 169 10.20 11.36 9.68
CA THR A 169 11.31 11.47 10.65
C THR A 169 11.21 10.35 11.70
N ARG A 170 12.36 9.98 12.30
CA ARG A 170 12.42 9.01 13.42
C ARG A 170 11.42 9.34 14.51
N ALA A 171 11.35 10.61 14.93
CA ALA A 171 10.46 11.07 16.00
C ALA A 171 8.98 10.83 15.65
N VAL A 172 8.56 11.14 14.42
CA VAL A 172 7.19 10.92 13.96
C VAL A 172 6.89 9.42 13.81
N CYS A 173 7.83 8.65 13.28
CA CYS A 173 7.70 7.20 13.13
C CYS A 173 7.46 6.52 14.48
N ARG A 174 8.33 6.81 15.45
CA ARG A 174 8.25 6.29 16.82
C ARG A 174 6.95 6.68 17.53
N ALA A 175 6.54 7.95 17.41
CA ALA A 175 5.39 8.46 18.16
C ALA A 175 4.03 8.09 17.56
N SER A 176 3.96 7.66 16.29
CA SER A 176 2.68 7.56 15.59
C SER A 176 2.49 6.33 14.70
N TYR A 177 3.54 5.54 14.44
CA TYR A 177 3.47 4.42 13.49
C TYR A 177 4.03 3.11 14.06
N VAL A 178 5.08 3.14 14.87
CA VAL A 178 5.61 1.93 15.51
C VAL A 178 4.78 1.60 16.75
N HIS A 179 4.17 0.43 16.78
CA HIS A 179 3.39 -0.04 17.92
C HIS A 179 4.31 -0.38 19.09
N PRO A 180 4.03 0.07 20.33
CA PRO A 180 4.93 -0.10 21.48
C PRO A 180 5.21 -1.57 21.82
N VAL A 181 4.23 -2.46 21.58
CA VAL A 181 4.36 -3.92 21.80
C VAL A 181 5.59 -4.55 21.14
N VAL A 182 6.11 -3.96 20.06
CA VAL A 182 7.29 -4.49 19.37
C VAL A 182 8.54 -4.33 20.25
N ALA A 183 8.70 -3.17 20.90
CA ALA A 183 9.79 -2.92 21.82
C ALA A 183 9.65 -3.80 23.08
N GLU A 184 8.45 -3.85 23.65
CA GLU A 184 8.14 -4.67 24.82
C GLU A 184 8.43 -6.17 24.57
N ALA A 185 8.07 -6.68 23.39
CA ALA A 185 8.30 -8.08 23.04
C ALA A 185 9.78 -8.39 22.79
N ALA A 186 10.56 -7.42 22.33
CA ALA A 186 12.01 -7.56 22.21
C ALA A 186 12.67 -7.60 23.60
N GLU A 187 12.27 -6.70 24.50
CA GLU A 187 12.79 -6.60 25.87
C GLU A 187 12.45 -7.84 26.71
N ASP A 188 11.23 -8.36 26.60
CA ASP A 188 10.77 -9.53 27.38
C ASP A 188 11.08 -10.89 26.72
N GLY A 189 11.78 -10.90 25.57
CA GLY A 189 12.17 -12.12 24.86
C GLY A 189 11.03 -12.85 24.12
N ARG A 190 9.85 -12.24 23.97
CA ARG A 190 8.70 -12.80 23.21
C ARG A 190 8.88 -12.73 21.69
N LEU A 191 9.68 -11.79 21.20
CA LEU A 191 9.91 -11.55 19.77
C LEU A 191 10.54 -12.77 19.07
N GLU A 192 11.57 -13.37 19.68
CA GLU A 192 12.29 -14.47 19.05
C GLU A 192 11.39 -15.72 18.83
N PRO A 193 10.65 -16.23 19.83
CA PRO A 193 9.70 -17.33 19.61
C PRO A 193 8.67 -17.02 18.53
N ALA A 194 8.10 -15.80 18.53
CA ALA A 194 7.13 -15.37 17.54
C ALA A 194 7.72 -15.38 16.12
N TRP A 195 8.95 -14.88 15.95
CA TRP A 195 9.66 -14.89 14.67
C TRP A 195 10.00 -16.30 14.18
N ARG A 196 10.45 -17.19 15.08
CA ARG A 196 10.75 -18.60 14.77
C ARG A 196 9.50 -19.38 14.35
N ALA A 197 8.34 -19.07 14.93
CA ALA A 197 7.06 -19.67 14.58
C ALA A 197 6.44 -19.08 13.29
N SER A 198 6.98 -17.98 12.76
CA SER A 198 6.43 -17.25 11.61
C SER A 198 7.08 -17.64 10.28
N ARG A 199 6.30 -17.63 9.21
CA ARG A 199 6.72 -17.91 7.82
C ARG A 199 5.96 -16.98 6.88
N ASP A 200 6.47 -16.81 5.67
CA ASP A 200 5.72 -16.14 4.61
C ASP A 200 4.45 -16.93 4.30
N GLY A 201 3.34 -16.22 4.28
CA GLY A 201 2.03 -16.75 3.95
C GLY A 201 1.49 -16.13 2.68
N ARG A 202 0.26 -16.52 2.36
CA ARG A 202 -0.47 -15.95 1.21
C ARG A 202 -0.85 -14.48 1.40
N TRP A 203 -0.96 -14.02 2.64
CA TRP A 203 -1.54 -12.72 2.99
C TRP A 203 -0.66 -11.86 3.89
N LEU A 204 0.23 -12.49 4.65
CA LEU A 204 1.15 -11.81 5.55
C LEU A 204 2.53 -12.36 5.24
N ASN A 205 3.53 -11.49 5.11
CA ASN A 205 4.92 -11.90 5.12
C ASN A 205 5.33 -12.39 6.52
N ARG A 206 6.55 -12.88 6.66
CA ARG A 206 7.07 -13.40 7.93
C ARG A 206 7.05 -12.35 9.05
N ALA A 207 7.40 -11.10 8.76
CA ALA A 207 7.44 -10.02 9.74
C ALA A 207 6.05 -9.66 10.27
N GLU A 208 5.09 -9.51 9.37
CA GLU A 208 3.69 -9.27 9.72
C GLU A 208 3.09 -10.46 10.49
N SER A 209 3.47 -11.68 10.11
CA SER A 209 3.08 -12.89 10.82
C SER A 209 3.64 -12.94 12.25
N ALA A 210 4.87 -12.46 12.46
CA ALA A 210 5.49 -12.38 13.79
C ALA A 210 4.84 -11.28 14.62
N LEU A 211 4.66 -10.09 14.04
CA LEU A 211 3.96 -8.98 14.66
C LEU A 211 2.55 -9.37 15.11
N ARG A 212 1.79 -10.08 14.26
CA ARG A 212 0.44 -10.57 14.62
C ARG A 212 0.45 -11.46 15.85
N ARG A 213 1.46 -12.34 16.00
CA ARG A 213 1.58 -13.21 17.17
C ARG A 213 1.86 -12.40 18.42
N ILE A 214 2.79 -11.46 18.33
CA ILE A 214 3.16 -10.58 19.46
C ILE A 214 1.98 -9.74 19.93
N VAL A 215 1.20 -9.19 18.98
CA VAL A 215 -0.01 -8.41 19.30
C VAL A 215 -1.08 -9.31 19.91
N ALA A 216 -1.31 -10.50 19.37
CA ALA A 216 -2.32 -11.42 19.88
C ALA A 216 -2.01 -11.99 21.28
N ASP A 217 -0.73 -12.06 21.66
CA ASP A 217 -0.29 -12.52 22.99
C ASP A 217 -0.31 -11.38 24.04
N ALA A 218 -0.59 -10.14 23.63
CA ALA A 218 -0.63 -8.96 24.51
C ALA A 218 -2.04 -8.59 25.01
N ASP A 219 -3.08 -9.23 24.46
CA ASP A 219 -4.50 -9.11 24.84
C ASP A 219 -4.97 -10.34 25.64
#